data_AF-R5ITQ8-F1
#
_entry.id   AF-R5ITQ8-F1
#
_cell.length_a   1.000
_cell.length_b   1.000
_cell.length_c   1.000
_cell.angle_alpha   90.00
_cell.angle_beta   90.00
_cell.angle_gamma   90.00
#
_symmetry.space_group_name_H-M   'P 1'
#
loop_
_entity.id
_entity.type
_entity.pdbx_description
1 polymer ?
#
loop_
_entity_poly.entity_id
_entity_poly.type
_entity_poly.pdbx_seq_one_letter_code
_entity_poly.pdbx_strand_id
1 'polypeptide(L)'
;MSKALTLSGLMALLLPKERLFVIHHLGADISEAVAGGTVEELERTRCVEVCGNNIVERIAVDVDDWPDTPAPILLVTIGGKVKTHE
;
A
#
# COMPACT_ATOMS: atom_id res chain seq x y z
N MET A 1 -0.68 -15.52 -17.14
CA MET A 1 -1.25 -14.29 -16.55
C MET A 1 -0.70 -14.14 -15.14
N SER A 2 0.24 -13.23 -14.91
CA SER A 2 0.58 -12.85 -13.53
C SER A 2 -0.63 -12.11 -12.96
N LYS A 3 -1.29 -12.68 -11.94
CA LYS A 3 -2.33 -11.94 -11.20
C LYS A 3 -1.64 -10.72 -10.58
N ALA A 4 -1.99 -9.52 -11.03
CA ALA A 4 -1.51 -8.30 -10.41
C ALA A 4 -2.03 -8.26 -8.96
N LEU A 5 -1.13 -8.05 -7.99
CA LEU A 5 -1.50 -7.93 -6.58
C LEU A 5 -2.16 -6.57 -6.36
N THR A 6 -3.38 -6.55 -5.82
CA THR A 6 -4.06 -5.31 -5.44
C THR A 6 -3.72 -4.92 -4.01
N LEU A 7 -3.95 -3.66 -3.62
CA LEU A 7 -3.73 -3.21 -2.25
C LEU A 7 -4.55 -4.04 -1.24
N SER A 8 -5.84 -4.26 -1.50
CA SER A 8 -6.68 -5.12 -0.64
C SER A 8 -6.18 -6.56 -0.62
N GLY A 9 -5.72 -7.08 -1.76
CA GLY A 9 -5.14 -8.42 -1.85
C GLY A 9 -3.85 -8.56 -1.05
N LEU A 10 -3.00 -7.52 -1.04
CA LEU A 10 -1.81 -7.46 -0.21
C LEU A 10 -2.19 -7.41 1.27
N MET A 11 -3.09 -6.51 1.67
CA MET A 11 -3.50 -6.34 3.07
C MET A 11 -4.09 -7.63 3.67
N ALA A 12 -4.84 -8.42 2.88
CA ALA A 12 -5.37 -9.70 3.30
C ALA A 12 -4.30 -10.77 3.62
N LEU A 13 -3.03 -10.55 3.23
CA LEU A 13 -1.91 -11.45 3.51
C LEU A 13 -1.06 -11.00 4.70
N LEU A 14 -1.25 -9.78 5.20
CA LEU A 14 -0.46 -9.18 6.27
C LEU A 14 -1.14 -9.36 7.63
N LEU A 15 -0.35 -9.39 8.70
CA LEU A 15 -0.89 -9.45 10.05
C LEU A 15 -1.52 -8.09 10.43
N PRO A 16 -2.59 -8.05 11.26
CA PRO A 16 -3.30 -6.82 11.62
C PRO A 16 -2.42 -5.70 12.18
N LYS A 17 -1.31 -6.05 12.85
CA LYS A 17 -0.38 -5.12 13.50
C LYS A 17 0.78 -4.67 12.62
N GLU A 18 0.92 -5.22 11.42
CA GLU A 18 1.95 -4.76 10.48
C GLU A 18 1.68 -3.32 10.06
N ARG A 19 2.74 -2.51 10.01
CA ARG A 19 2.64 -1.10 9.64
C ARG A 19 2.87 -0.93 8.15
N LEU A 20 1.98 -0.15 7.55
CA LEU A 20 1.95 0.17 6.14
C LEU A 20 2.03 1.68 5.98
N PHE A 21 2.71 2.11 4.91
CA PHE A 21 2.64 3.48 4.41
C PHE A 21 2.36 3.42 2.91
N VAL A 22 1.19 3.93 2.52
CA VAL A 22 0.63 3.78 1.18
C VAL A 22 0.80 5.07 0.39
N ILE A 23 1.47 4.96 -0.74
CA ILE A 23 1.76 6.08 -1.66
C ILE A 23 1.06 5.79 -2.99
N HIS A 24 0.26 6.73 -3.49
CA HIS A 24 -0.41 6.62 -4.78
C HIS A 24 0.33 7.42 -5.84
N HIS A 25 0.72 6.76 -6.92
CA HIS A 25 1.30 7.40 -8.09
C HIS A 25 0.19 7.96 -8.97
N LEU A 26 0.19 9.29 -9.13
CA LEU A 26 -0.71 10.02 -10.02
C LEU A 26 -0.09 10.27 -11.41
N GLY A 27 1.22 10.04 -11.55
CA GLY A 27 1.99 10.21 -12.79
C GLY A 27 3.48 9.92 -12.56
N ALA A 28 4.30 10.11 -13.61
CA ALA A 28 5.73 9.75 -13.60
C ALA A 28 6.51 10.36 -12.42
N ASP A 29 6.18 11.61 -12.05
CA ASP A 29 6.85 12.34 -10.97
C ASP A 29 5.87 12.87 -9.90
N ILE A 30 4.62 12.41 -9.92
CA ILE A 30 3.58 12.88 -8.99
C ILE A 30 3.15 11.72 -8.12
N SER A 31 3.41 11.86 -6.82
CA SER A 31 3.04 10.89 -5.79
C SER A 31 2.32 11.61 -4.66
N GLU A 32 1.30 10.98 -4.10
CA GLU A 32 0.59 11.45 -2.91
C GLU A 32 0.66 10.39 -1.82
N ALA A 33 1.03 10.78 -0.61
CA ALA A 33 0.90 9.91 0.56
C ALA A 33 -0.58 9.81 0.92
N VAL A 34 -1.17 8.62 0.77
CA VAL A 34 -2.61 8.41 0.92
C VAL A 34 -2.98 7.96 2.32
N ALA A 35 -2.16 7.11 2.93
CA ALA A 35 -2.41 6.63 4.29
C ALA A 35 -1.16 6.07 4.95
N GLY A 36 -1.14 6.05 6.29
CA GLY A 36 -0.13 5.37 7.08
C GLY A 36 -0.74 4.86 8.38
N GLY A 37 -0.37 3.64 8.78
CA GLY A 37 -0.93 3.01 9.98
C GLY A 37 -0.75 1.50 9.96
N THR A 38 -1.30 0.83 10.95
CA THR A 38 -1.40 -0.64 10.96
C THR A 38 -2.45 -1.13 9.95
N VAL A 39 -2.36 -2.38 9.52
CA VAL A 39 -3.37 -3.02 8.65
C VAL A 39 -4.78 -2.82 9.23
N GLU A 40 -4.96 -3.09 10.52
CA GLU A 40 -6.26 -2.93 11.21
C GLU A 40 -6.78 -1.49 11.19
N GLU A 41 -5.89 -0.50 11.40
CA GLU A 41 -6.27 0.92 11.31
C GLU A 41 -6.67 1.29 9.89
N LEU A 42 -5.89 0.85 8.89
CA LEU A 42 -6.13 1.16 7.49
C LEU A 42 -7.42 0.54 6.95
N GLU A 43 -7.78 -0.68 7.37
CA GLU A 43 -9.06 -1.31 7.03
C GLU A 43 -10.27 -0.52 7.52
N ARG A 44 -10.11 0.27 8.59
CA ARG A 44 -11.15 1.16 9.11
C ARG A 44 -11.18 2.53 8.42
N THR A 45 -10.22 2.82 7.56
CA THR A 45 -10.19 4.06 6.78
C THR A 45 -10.83 3.88 5.41
N ARG A 46 -11.19 5.00 4.78
CA ARG A 46 -11.62 5.03 3.37
C ARG A 46 -10.50 4.70 2.37
N CYS A 47 -9.25 4.55 2.82
CA CYS A 47 -8.13 4.21 1.93
C CYS A 47 -8.38 2.90 1.19
N VAL A 48 -8.84 1.86 1.90
CA VAL A 48 -9.15 0.56 1.28
C VAL A 48 -10.33 0.67 0.32
N GLU A 49 -11.36 1.45 0.66
CA GLU A 49 -12.51 1.67 -0.22
C GLU A 49 -12.13 2.33 -1.55
N VAL A 50 -11.25 3.34 -1.49
CA VAL A 50 -10.86 4.14 -2.65
C VAL A 50 -9.76 3.47 -3.47
N CYS A 51 -8.75 2.92 -2.80
CA CYS A 51 -7.51 2.44 -3.39
C CYS A 51 -7.35 0.92 -3.34
N GLY A 52 -8.27 0.16 -2.73
CA GLY A 52 -8.12 -1.28 -2.52
C GLY A 52 -7.94 -2.10 -3.81
N ASN A 53 -8.54 -1.64 -4.90
CA ASN A 53 -8.44 -2.26 -6.23
C ASN A 53 -7.29 -1.72 -7.09
N ASN A 54 -6.48 -0.80 -6.56
CA ASN A 54 -5.29 -0.32 -7.24
C ASN A 54 -4.21 -1.39 -7.21
N ILE A 55 -3.40 -1.43 -8.27
CA ILE A 55 -2.28 -2.37 -8.38
C ILE A 55 -1.17 -1.93 -7.46
N VAL A 56 -0.59 -2.86 -6.69
CA VAL A 56 0.66 -2.66 -5.98
C VAL A 56 1.81 -2.76 -6.98
N GLU A 57 2.51 -1.64 -7.18
CA GLU A 57 3.59 -1.51 -8.15
C GLU A 57 4.95 -1.85 -7.52
N ARG A 58 5.13 -1.48 -6.25
CA ARG A 58 6.37 -1.71 -5.50
C ARG A 58 6.10 -1.89 -4.01
N ILE A 59 6.92 -2.72 -3.40
CA ILE A 59 6.95 -2.97 -1.95
C ILE A 59 8.40 -2.76 -1.47
N ALA A 60 8.59 -1.98 -0.40
CA ALA A 60 9.86 -1.89 0.33
C ALA A 60 9.61 -2.16 1.82
N VAL A 61 10.32 -3.13 2.38
CA VAL A 61 10.08 -3.69 3.73
C VAL A 61 11.06 -3.11 4.77
N ASP A 62 12.11 -2.43 4.31
CA ASP A 62 13.19 -1.93 5.16
C ASP A 62 13.55 -0.51 4.72
N VAL A 63 13.12 0.47 5.50
CA VAL A 63 13.45 1.88 5.30
C VAL A 63 14.43 2.22 6.41
N ASP A 64 15.67 1.74 6.24
CA ASP A 64 16.76 2.02 7.16
C ASP A 64 16.98 3.54 7.28
N ASP A 65 17.40 3.94 8.48
CA ASP A 65 17.88 5.28 8.88
C ASP A 65 16.86 6.33 9.39
N TRP A 66 16.01 5.97 10.37
CA TRP A 66 15.52 6.97 11.34
C TRP A 66 15.84 6.53 12.79
N PRO A 67 16.50 7.37 13.61
CA PRO A 67 17.51 6.90 14.57
C PRO A 67 16.99 6.23 15.85
N ASP A 68 15.68 6.07 16.02
CA ASP A 68 15.07 5.45 17.21
C ASP A 68 13.98 4.45 16.77
N THR A 69 14.44 3.31 16.25
CA THR A 69 13.69 2.20 15.60
C THR A 69 12.17 2.16 15.86
N PRO A 70 11.34 2.75 14.99
CA PRO A 70 9.94 2.36 14.88
C PRO A 70 9.86 0.96 14.23
N ALA A 71 8.82 0.20 14.55
CA ALA A 71 8.55 -1.11 13.92
C ALA A 71 8.67 -1.04 12.37
N PRO A 72 9.10 -2.12 11.70
CA PRO A 72 9.28 -2.14 10.25
C PRO A 72 8.01 -1.64 9.55
N ILE A 73 8.20 -0.70 8.61
CA ILE A 73 7.13 -0.10 7.83
C ILE A 73 7.23 -0.62 6.41
N LEU A 74 6.14 -1.22 5.94
CA LEU A 74 5.99 -1.60 4.55
C LEU A 74 5.57 -0.39 3.71
N LEU A 75 6.46 0.12 2.87
CA LEU A 75 6.11 1.13 1.87
C LEU A 75 5.45 0.44 0.68
N VAL A 76 4.21 0.82 0.40
CA VAL A 76 3.42 0.27 -0.69
C VAL A 76 3.14 1.39 -1.69
N THR A 77 3.68 1.26 -2.89
CA THR A 77 3.33 2.16 -3.98
C THR A 77 2.23 1.53 -4.82
N ILE A 78 1.19 2.32 -5.10
CA ILE A 78 0.03 1.86 -5.86
C ILE A 78 -0.17 2.74 -7.10
N GLY A 79 -0.53 2.08 -8.20
CA GLY A 79 -0.89 2.73 -9.46
C GLY A 79 -2.40 2.84 -9.64
N GLY A 80 -2.84 3.11 -10.87
CA GLY A 80 -4.26 3.08 -11.23
C GLY A 80 -4.93 1.71 -11.01
N LYS A 81 -6.26 1.68 -11.09
CA LYS A 81 -7.06 0.46 -10.94
C LYS A 81 -6.65 -0.62 -11.94
N VAL A 82 -6.74 -1.89 -11.51
CA VAL A 82 -6.64 -3.03 -12.42
C VAL A 82 -7.64 -2.84 -13.57
N LYS A 83 -7.14 -2.67 -14.80
CA LYS A 83 -7.99 -2.73 -15.99
C LYS A 83 -8.35 -4.21 -16.20
N THR A 84 -9.46 -4.65 -15.61
CA THR A 84 -10.16 -5.82 -16.13
C THR A 84 -10.68 -5.44 -17.51
N HIS A 85 -9.99 -5.90 -18.55
CA HIS A 85 -10.55 -5.88 -19.89
C HIS A 85 -11.81 -6.76 -19.87
N GLU A 86 -12.98 -6.14 -20.09
CA GLU A 86 -14.16 -6.83 -20.63
C GLU A 86 -13.94 -7.19 -22.10
#